data_AF-W4UNW8-F1
#
_entry.id   AF-W4UNW8-F1
#
_cell.length_a   1.000
_cell.length_b   1.000
_cell.length_c   1.000
_cell.angle_alpha   90.00
_cell.angle_beta   90.00
_cell.angle_gamma   90.00
#
_symmetry.space_group_name_H-M   'P 1'
#
loop_
_entity.id
_entity.type
_entity.pdbx_description
1 polymer ?
#
loop_
_entity_poly.entity_id
_entity_poly.type
_entity_poly.pdbx_seq_one_letter_code
_entity_poly.pdbx_strand_id
1 'polypeptide(L)'
;MNIQVQYNDFPTFLRKYFSYKVQKISLNAGFTCPNRDGAKGWGGCTYCNNQTFNPDYCHIEKSITTQLDEGKRFFAYKYPEMKYLAYFQAYTNTYDELEGLKRKYEEAWQLMELLAWLLGRVPIVCPMNCYRIWMT
;
A
#
# COMPACT_ATOMS: atom_id res chain seq x y z
N MET A 1 11.84 5.28 -33.52
CA MET A 1 11.48 3.89 -33.15
C MET A 1 10.35 3.98 -32.13
N ASN A 2 9.15 3.55 -32.50
CA ASN A 2 8.01 3.57 -31.59
C ASN A 2 8.10 2.30 -30.73
N ILE A 3 8.65 2.43 -29.51
CA ILE A 3 8.80 1.30 -28.59
C ILE A 3 7.41 1.00 -28.03
N GLN A 4 6.74 0.00 -28.61
CA GLN A 4 5.48 -0.49 -28.10
C GLN A 4 5.75 -1.25 -26.79
N VAL A 5 5.46 -0.60 -25.67
CA VAL A 5 5.65 -1.17 -24.34
C VAL A 5 4.63 -2.29 -24.15
N GLN A 6 5.09 -3.53 -24.02
CA GLN A 6 4.25 -4.74 -23.92
C GLN A 6 3.60 -4.90 -22.54
N TYR A 7 3.96 -4.05 -21.58
CA TYR A 7 3.44 -4.07 -20.21
C TYR A 7 2.94 -2.69 -19.83
N ASN A 8 1.81 -2.65 -19.12
CA ASN A 8 1.26 -1.43 -18.56
C ASN A 8 1.74 -1.31 -17.11
N ASP A 9 2.77 -0.51 -16.87
CA ASP A 9 3.22 -0.26 -15.50
C ASP A 9 2.15 0.51 -14.72
N PHE A 10 2.11 0.27 -13.41
CA PHE A 10 1.08 0.83 -12.55
C PHE A 10 1.01 2.37 -12.58
N PRO A 11 2.14 3.13 -12.56
CA PRO A 11 2.10 4.57 -12.80
C PRO A 11 1.48 4.97 -14.15
N THR A 12 1.84 4.29 -15.25
CA THR A 12 1.22 4.53 -16.58
C THR A 12 -0.28 4.26 -16.57
N PHE A 13 -0.71 3.18 -15.92
CA PHE A 13 -2.13 2.87 -15.76
C PHE A 13 -2.86 4.00 -15.01
N LEU A 14 -2.33 4.45 -13.86
CA LEU A 14 -2.98 5.49 -13.05
C LEU A 14 -3.07 6.84 -13.77
N ARG A 15 -2.09 7.19 -14.60
CA ARG A 15 -2.12 8.42 -15.42
C ARG A 15 -3.32 8.49 -16.38
N LYS A 16 -3.95 7.36 -16.71
CA LYS A 16 -5.17 7.33 -17.53
C LYS A 16 -6.42 7.79 -16.78
N TYR A 17 -6.42 7.67 -15.44
CA TYR A 17 -7.59 7.95 -14.60
C TYR A 17 -7.43 9.22 -13.75
N PHE A 18 -6.19 9.62 -13.47
CA PHE A 18 -5.87 10.76 -12.61
C PHE A 18 -5.03 11.77 -13.37
N SER A 19 -5.40 13.05 -13.29
CA SER A 19 -4.65 14.17 -13.85
C SER A 19 -3.38 14.51 -13.04
N TYR A 20 -3.26 13.95 -11.84
CA TYR A 20 -2.13 14.13 -10.94
C TYR A 20 -1.35 12.83 -10.74
N LYS A 21 -0.12 12.96 -10.27
CA LYS A 21 0.69 11.80 -9.89
C LYS A 21 0.10 11.14 -8.65
N VAL A 22 0.10 9.81 -8.65
CA VAL A 22 -0.34 9.00 -7.51
C VAL A 22 0.83 8.14 -7.04
N GLN A 23 1.14 8.19 -5.74
CA GLN A 23 2.28 7.50 -5.14
C GLN A 23 1.84 6.55 -4.04
N LYS A 24 2.42 5.35 -4.02
CA LYS A 24 2.22 4.38 -2.94
C LYS A 24 3.08 4.78 -1.74
N ILE A 25 2.47 4.82 -0.56
CA ILE A 25 3.15 4.90 0.73
C ILE A 25 3.09 3.51 1.36
N SER A 26 4.25 2.88 1.49
CA SER A 26 4.37 1.59 2.17
C SER A 26 4.08 1.71 3.66
N LEU A 27 3.28 0.79 4.20
CA LEU A 27 2.87 0.74 5.59
C LEU A 27 3.14 -0.64 6.18
N ASN A 28 3.55 -0.65 7.43
CA ASN A 28 3.77 -1.83 8.22
C ASN A 28 2.88 -1.79 9.46
N ALA A 29 1.73 -2.46 9.35
CA ALA A 29 0.74 -2.55 10.43
C ALA A 29 0.98 -3.76 11.35
N GLY A 30 2.20 -4.30 11.37
CA GLY A 30 2.56 -5.44 12.23
C GLY A 30 1.86 -6.74 11.86
N PHE A 31 1.51 -6.94 10.58
CA PHE A 31 0.97 -8.21 10.12
C PHE A 31 2.01 -9.33 10.27
N THR A 32 1.53 -10.57 10.44
CA THR A 32 2.38 -11.75 10.40
C THR A 32 2.22 -12.48 9.06
N CYS A 33 3.05 -13.49 8.81
CA CYS A 33 2.94 -14.36 7.65
C CYS A 33 2.86 -15.81 8.13
N PRO A 34 1.85 -16.58 7.67
CA PRO A 34 1.69 -17.98 8.07
C PRO A 34 2.89 -18.85 7.67
N ASN A 35 3.67 -18.40 6.68
CA ASN A 35 4.88 -19.08 6.24
C ASN A 35 6.11 -18.76 7.08
N ARG A 36 5.99 -17.83 8.06
CA ARG A 36 7.06 -17.44 9.00
C ARG A 36 6.75 -17.83 10.42
N ASP A 37 5.50 -17.74 10.85
CA ASP A 37 5.06 -17.99 12.22
C ASP A 37 4.88 -19.48 12.56
N GLY A 38 5.08 -20.38 11.60
CA GLY A 38 4.97 -21.83 11.80
C GLY A 38 3.60 -22.42 11.47
N ALA A 39 2.58 -21.60 11.17
CA ALA A 39 1.23 -22.10 10.92
C ALA A 39 1.11 -22.86 9.58
N LYS A 40 1.82 -22.42 8.55
CA LYS A 40 1.91 -23.08 7.23
C LYS A 40 3.35 -23.36 6.79
N GLY A 41 4.33 -22.81 7.49
CA GLY A 41 5.76 -22.99 7.19
C GLY A 41 6.64 -22.26 8.19
N TRP A 42 7.93 -22.60 8.17
CA TRP A 42 8.94 -22.05 9.08
C TRP A 42 10.01 -21.29 8.29
N GLY A 43 10.45 -20.14 8.82
CA GLY A 43 11.56 -19.37 8.25
C GLY A 43 11.20 -18.39 7.12
N GLY A 44 10.00 -18.47 6.53
CA GLY A 44 9.55 -17.59 5.45
C GLY A 44 9.95 -18.07 4.05
N CYS A 45 9.53 -17.32 3.01
CA CYS A 45 9.88 -17.67 1.63
C CYS A 45 11.34 -17.28 1.34
N THR A 46 12.06 -18.12 0.58
CA THR A 46 13.46 -17.88 0.19
C THR A 46 13.67 -16.54 -0.53
N TYR A 47 12.66 -16.03 -1.23
CA TYR A 47 12.69 -14.75 -1.94
C TYR A 47 12.12 -13.57 -1.13
N CYS A 48 11.59 -13.80 0.06
CA CYS A 48 10.93 -12.77 0.86
C CYS A 48 11.96 -12.01 1.70
N ASN A 49 12.27 -10.77 1.29
CA ASN A 49 13.09 -9.85 2.07
C ASN A 49 12.31 -8.58 2.44
N ASN A 50 11.47 -8.66 3.46
CA ASN A 50 10.66 -7.52 3.91
C ASN A 50 11.49 -6.35 4.46
N GLN A 51 12.74 -6.58 4.87
CA GLN A 51 13.61 -5.49 5.34
C GLN A 51 13.98 -4.53 4.21
N THR A 52 14.27 -5.04 3.00
CA THR A 52 14.56 -4.19 1.82
C THR A 52 13.32 -3.45 1.29
N PHE A 53 12.13 -3.93 1.65
CA PHE A 53 10.85 -3.40 1.16
C PHE A 53 10.23 -2.34 2.07
N ASN A 54 10.78 -2.12 3.26
CA ASN A 54 10.27 -1.17 4.24
C ASN A 54 11.17 0.08 4.28
N PRO A 55 10.65 1.25 3.87
CA PRO A 55 11.34 2.53 4.08
C PRO A 55 11.59 2.82 5.56
N ASP A 56 12.52 3.71 5.88
CA ASP A 56 12.89 4.07 7.27
C ASP A 56 11.71 4.64 8.10
N TYR A 57 10.64 5.10 7.46
CA TYR A 57 9.43 5.54 8.17
C TYR A 57 8.48 4.38 8.54
N CYS A 58 8.79 3.14 8.13
CA CYS A 58 7.88 2.01 8.14
C CYS A 58 8.20 0.99 9.27
N HIS A 59 7.90 1.38 10.51
CA HIS A 59 8.18 0.58 11.72
C HIS A 59 6.92 0.20 12.49
N ILE A 60 6.89 -1.01 13.04
CA ILE A 60 5.75 -1.56 13.80
C ILE A 60 5.41 -0.79 15.08
N GLU A 61 6.39 -0.07 15.65
CA GLU A 61 6.21 0.74 16.86
C GLU A 61 5.46 2.05 16.57
N LYS A 62 5.37 2.44 15.29
CA LYS A 62 4.67 3.65 14.85
C LYS A 62 3.24 3.30 14.44
N SER A 63 2.28 4.14 14.84
CA SER A 63 0.91 4.06 14.34
C SER A 63 0.85 4.20 12.81
N ILE A 64 -0.20 3.67 12.19
CA ILE A 64 -0.39 3.76 10.73
C ILE A 64 -0.45 5.24 10.32
N THR A 65 -1.11 6.05 11.14
CA THR A 65 -1.19 7.50 10.96
C THR A 65 0.18 8.16 10.87
N THR A 66 1.09 7.85 11.81
CA THR A 66 2.45 8.43 11.82
C THR A 66 3.25 7.98 10.60
N GLN A 67 3.20 6.68 10.25
CA GLN A 67 3.88 6.16 9.07
C GLN A 67 3.39 6.83 7.78
N LEU A 68 2.09 7.09 7.68
CA LEU A 68 1.48 7.80 6.55
C LEU A 68 1.96 9.24 6.45
N ASP A 69 1.97 9.99 7.56
CA ASP A 69 2.39 11.39 7.56
C ASP A 69 3.89 11.53 7.24
N GLU A 70 4.74 10.70 7.86
CA GLU A 70 6.17 10.65 7.53
C GLU A 70 6.42 10.27 6.06
N GLY A 71 5.69 9.27 5.56
CA GLY A 71 5.76 8.87 4.15
C GLY A 71 5.33 9.98 3.19
N LYS A 72 4.26 10.73 3.52
CA LYS A 72 3.85 11.92 2.75
C LYS A 72 4.95 12.96 2.74
N ARG A 73 5.51 13.32 3.90
CA ARG A 73 6.61 14.30 4.01
C ARG A 73 7.83 13.88 3.21
N PHE A 74 8.17 12.59 3.25
CA PHE A 74 9.26 12.00 2.48
C PHE A 74 9.06 12.12 0.95
N PHE A 75 7.83 12.22 0.48
CA PHE A 75 7.54 12.33 -0.95
C PHE A 75 7.09 13.73 -1.39
N ALA A 76 6.62 14.56 -0.46
CA ALA A 76 6.05 15.89 -0.71
C ALA A 76 7.03 16.82 -1.42
N TYR A 77 8.33 16.74 -1.11
CA TYR A 77 9.35 17.58 -1.76
C TYR A 77 9.55 17.26 -3.24
N LYS A 78 9.15 16.07 -3.71
CA LYS A 78 9.35 15.67 -5.11
C LYS A 78 8.27 16.21 -6.03
N TYR A 79 7.01 16.24 -5.57
CA TYR A 79 5.84 16.58 -6.37
C TYR A 79 4.74 17.22 -5.51
N PRO A 80 4.51 18.55 -5.61
CA PRO A 80 3.55 19.26 -4.76
C PRO A 80 2.09 18.80 -4.90
N GLU A 81 1.68 18.41 -6.11
CA GLU A 81 0.28 18.02 -6.40
C GLU A 81 0.00 16.52 -6.29
N MET A 82 0.97 15.75 -5.79
CA MET A 82 0.85 14.30 -5.73
C MET A 82 -0.17 13.85 -4.68
N LYS A 83 -0.93 12.82 -5.03
CA LYS A 83 -1.84 12.13 -4.12
C LYS A 83 -1.28 10.78 -3.74
N TYR A 84 -1.75 10.24 -2.61
CA TYR A 84 -1.13 9.08 -1.98
C TYR A 84 -2.09 7.91 -1.86
N LEU A 85 -1.52 6.70 -2.00
CA LEU A 85 -2.17 5.42 -1.76
C LEU A 85 -1.52 4.75 -0.57
N ALA A 86 -2.32 4.35 0.41
CA ALA A 86 -1.84 3.53 1.52
C ALA A 86 -1.56 2.10 1.01
N TYR A 87 -0.33 1.60 1.16
CA TYR A 87 0.04 0.27 0.70
C TYR A 87 0.55 -0.59 1.84
N PHE A 88 -0.27 -1.53 2.30
CA PHE A 88 0.11 -2.50 3.32
C PHE A 88 0.98 -3.58 2.70
N GLN A 89 2.27 -3.28 2.59
CA GLN A 89 3.26 -4.08 1.88
C GLN A 89 3.86 -5.20 2.75
N ALA A 90 3.99 -4.96 4.06
CA ALA A 90 4.64 -5.90 4.95
C ALA A 90 3.74 -7.13 5.22
N TYR A 91 4.29 -8.32 4.97
CA TYR A 91 3.70 -9.63 5.30
C TYR A 91 2.32 -9.89 4.66
N THR A 92 1.54 -10.78 5.26
CA THR A 92 0.22 -11.15 4.77
C THR A 92 -0.83 -10.27 5.44
N ASN A 93 -1.20 -9.19 4.77
CA ASN A 93 -2.18 -8.20 5.24
C ASN A 93 -3.62 -8.72 5.43
N THR A 94 -3.92 -9.95 5.02
CA THR A 94 -5.21 -10.62 5.28
C THR A 94 -5.13 -11.68 6.37
N TYR A 95 -3.97 -11.88 6.97
CA TYR A 95 -3.72 -12.91 7.97
C TYR A 95 -3.61 -12.29 9.36
N ASP A 96 -4.78 -11.92 9.89
CA ASP A 96 -5.00 -11.38 11.22
C ASP A 96 -6.49 -11.55 11.57
N GLU A 97 -6.88 -11.34 12.82
CA GLU A 97 -8.30 -11.37 13.21
C GLU A 97 -9.09 -10.24 12.55
N LEU A 98 -10.35 -10.50 12.18
CA LEU A 98 -11.19 -9.56 11.43
C LEU A 98 -11.30 -8.19 12.12
N GLU A 99 -11.43 -8.18 13.45
CA GLU A 99 -11.54 -6.94 14.22
C GLU A 99 -10.20 -6.16 14.23
N GLY A 100 -9.08 -6.87 14.32
CA GLY A 100 -7.73 -6.30 14.19
C GLY A 100 -7.48 -5.70 12.80
N LEU A 101 -7.86 -6.42 11.74
CA LEU A 101 -7.83 -5.93 10.35
C LEU A 101 -8.66 -4.67 10.20
N LYS A 102 -9.92 -4.72 10.66
CA LYS A 102 -10.86 -3.60 10.57
C LYS A 102 -10.32 -2.34 11.23
N ARG A 103 -9.79 -2.45 12.46
CA ARG A 103 -9.19 -1.32 13.18
C ARG A 103 -8.02 -0.70 12.42
N LYS A 104 -7.10 -1.53 11.90
CA LYS A 104 -5.93 -1.07 11.13
C LYS A 104 -6.35 -0.35 9.84
N TYR A 105 -7.37 -0.86 9.15
CA TYR A 105 -7.89 -0.25 7.93
C TYR A 105 -8.72 1.00 8.20
N GLU A 106 -9.50 1.04 9.27
CA GLU A 106 -10.23 2.23 9.69
C GLU A 106 -9.30 3.37 10.13
N GLU A 107 -8.18 3.05 10.80
CA GLU A 107 -7.16 4.05 11.13
C GLU A 107 -6.59 4.70 9.86
N ALA A 108 -6.27 3.88 8.84
CA ALA A 108 -5.87 4.42 7.54
C ALA A 108 -7.00 5.18 6.84
N TRP A 109 -8.26 4.78 7.01
CA TRP A 109 -9.42 5.42 6.39
C TRP A 109 -9.70 6.83 6.93
N GLN A 110 -9.53 7.04 8.24
CA GLN A 110 -9.77 8.35 8.85
C GLN A 110 -8.81 9.44 8.34
N LEU A 111 -7.71 9.06 7.68
CA LEU A 111 -6.83 9.97 6.97
C LEU A 111 -7.44 10.32 5.60
N MET A 112 -8.38 11.28 5.65
CA MET A 112 -9.22 11.80 4.56
C MET A 112 -8.47 12.26 3.29
N GLU A 113 -7.15 12.39 3.34
CA GLU A 113 -6.31 12.76 2.19
C GLU A 113 -5.83 11.56 1.34
N LEU A 114 -6.16 10.33 1.72
CA LEU A 114 -5.80 9.14 0.95
C LEU A 114 -6.77 8.91 -0.21
N LEU A 115 -6.20 8.69 -1.39
CA LEU A 115 -6.98 8.45 -2.60
C LEU A 115 -7.55 7.03 -2.66
N ALA A 116 -6.83 6.06 -2.05
CA ALA A 116 -7.19 4.65 -2.00
C ALA A 116 -6.14 3.84 -1.21
N TRP A 117 -6.41 2.55 -1.00
CA TRP A 117 -5.51 1.62 -0.34
C TRP A 117 -5.31 0.34 -1.17
N LEU A 118 -4.14 -0.29 -1.02
CA LEU A 118 -3.76 -1.49 -1.75
C LEU A 118 -3.54 -2.63 -0.75
N LEU A 119 -4.30 -3.73 -0.90
CA LEU A 119 -4.08 -4.99 -0.19
C LEU A 119 -3.36 -5.97 -1.10
N GLY A 120 -2.04 -6.07 -0.93
CA GLY A 120 -1.22 -7.04 -1.66
C GLY A 120 -1.16 -6.72 -3.16
N ARG A 121 -1.69 -7.62 -4.01
CA ARG A 121 -1.78 -7.41 -5.47
C ARG A 121 -3.11 -6.80 -5.91
N VAL A 122 -4.05 -6.58 -5.00
CA VAL A 122 -5.41 -6.11 -5.31
C VAL A 122 -5.58 -4.65 -4.84
N PRO A 123 -5.79 -3.70 -5.76
CA PRO A 123 -6.13 -2.33 -5.41
C PRO A 123 -7.57 -2.19 -4.90
N ILE A 124 -7.76 -1.92 -3.60
CA ILE A 124 -9.07 -1.50 -3.09
C ILE A 124 -9.15 0.02 -3.24
N VAL A 125 -9.41 0.45 -4.47
CA VAL A 125 -9.62 1.86 -4.80
C VAL A 125 -11.00 2.28 -4.31
N CYS A 126 -11.07 3.07 -3.25
CA CYS A 126 -12.33 3.69 -2.81
C CYS A 126 -12.12 5.15 -2.37
N PRO A 127 -12.18 6.10 -3.30
CA PRO A 127 -12.93 7.31 -3.08
C PRO A 127 -14.41 7.03 -3.36
N MET A 128 -15.30 7.75 -2.66
CA MET A 128 -16.77 7.70 -2.71
C MET A 128 -17.41 7.76 -4.14
N ASN A 129 -16.61 7.88 -5.21
CA ASN A 129 -17.02 7.95 -6.62
C ASN A 129 -16.31 6.97 -7.58
N CYS A 130 -15.60 5.94 -7.09
CA CYS A 130 -14.76 5.06 -7.94
C CYS A 130 -15.28 3.64 -8.19
N TYR A 131 -16.60 3.42 -8.09
CA TYR A 131 -17.23 2.15 -8.48
C TYR A 131 -16.98 1.73 -9.95
N ARG A 132 -16.36 2.58 -10.79
CA ARG A 132 -16.16 2.35 -12.24
C ARG A 132 -14.79 1.81 -12.67
N ILE A 133 -13.79 1.70 -11.80
CA ILE A 133 -12.46 1.16 -12.21
C ILE A 133 -12.43 -0.39 -12.07
N TRP A 134 -13.46 -0.98 -11.45
CA TRP A 134 -13.51 -2.39 -11.04
C TRP A 134 -14.28 -3.34 -12.00
N MET A 135 -14.74 -2.88 -13.17
CA MET A 135 -15.58 -3.68 -14.09
C MET A 135 -15.09 -3.72 -15.55
N THR A 136 -13.79 -3.76 -15.79
CA THR A 136 -13.21 -4.14 -17.09
C THR A 136 -11.96 -4.97 -16.91
#